data_AF-A0A6M0HVF5-F1
#
_entry.id   AF-A0A6M0HVF5-F1
#
_cell.length_a   1.000
_cell.length_b   1.000
_cell.length_c   1.000
_cell.angle_alpha   90.00
_cell.angle_beta   90.00
_cell.angle_gamma   90.00
#
_symmetry.space_group_name_H-M   'P 1'
#
loop_
_entity.id
_entity.type
_entity.pdbx_description
1 polymer ?
#
loop_
_entity_poly.entity_id
_entity_poly.type
_entity_poly.pdbx_seq_one_letter_code
_entity_poly.pdbx_strand_id
1 'polypeptide(L)' 'MKDQSTLPGAAEDSFLDLHAQREDIERQLALAQQRQQYGTDAGEISQAGTDERTLLLTLDRVLTMIRAAEYQRQPGARRW' A
#
# COMPACT_ATOMS: atom_id res chain seq x y z
N MET A 1 -29.15 -22.00 1.56
CA MET A 1 -27.96 -21.23 1.95
C MET A 1 -27.54 -20.41 0.75
N LYS A 2 -27.52 -19.08 0.85
CA LYS A 2 -27.13 -18.22 -0.28
C LYS A 2 -25.60 -18.23 -0.38
N ASP A 3 -25.09 -18.76 -1.50
CA ASP A 3 -23.71 -18.55 -1.91
C ASP A 3 -23.49 -17.04 -2.09
N GLN A 4 -22.80 -16.44 -1.13
CA GLN A 4 -22.22 -15.12 -1.29
C GLN A 4 -21.04 -15.26 -2.24
N SER A 5 -21.34 -15.38 -3.54
CA SER A 5 -20.37 -15.11 -4.58
C SER A 5 -20.00 -13.64 -4.44
N THR A 6 -18.88 -13.34 -3.79
CA THR A 6 -18.20 -12.06 -3.94
C THR A 6 -18.13 -11.80 -5.44
N LEU A 7 -18.84 -10.78 -5.91
CA LEU A 7 -18.89 -10.46 -7.33
C LEU A 7 -17.45 -10.27 -7.80
N PRO A 8 -17.00 -10.94 -8.87
CA PRO A 8 -15.61 -10.90 -9.31
C PRO A 8 -15.10 -9.45 -9.53
N GLY A 9 -15.99 -8.52 -9.89
CA GLY A 9 -15.69 -7.09 -9.99
C GLY A 9 -15.29 -6.44 -8.65
N ALA A 10 -15.94 -6.78 -7.53
CA ALA A 10 -15.62 -6.18 -6.23
C ALA A 10 -14.21 -6.56 -5.71
N ALA A 11 -13.77 -7.79 -6.03
CA ALA A 11 -12.41 -8.24 -5.72
C ALA A 11 -11.36 -7.62 -6.66
N GLU A 12 -11.76 -7.24 -7.87
CA GLU A 12 -10.92 -6.48 -8.80
C GLU A 12 -10.79 -5.02 -8.40
N ASP A 13 -11.89 -4.36 -8.06
CA ASP A 13 -11.89 -2.99 -7.55
C ASP A 13 -11.02 -2.88 -6.30
N SER A 14 -11.18 -3.80 -5.35
CA SER A 14 -10.34 -3.86 -4.13
C SER A 14 -8.85 -4.06 -4.42
N PHE A 15 -8.51 -4.78 -5.50
CA PHE A 15 -7.12 -5.00 -5.90
C PHE A 15 -6.52 -3.74 -6.53
N LEU A 16 -7.27 -3.06 -7.39
CA LEU A 16 -6.87 -1.78 -7.99
C LEU A 16 -6.72 -0.70 -6.92
N ASP A 17 -7.61 -0.66 -5.93
CA ASP A 17 -7.53 0.26 -4.79
C ASP A 17 -6.24 0.06 -3.97
N LEU A 18 -5.77 -1.19 -3.82
CA LEU A 18 -4.49 -1.46 -3.15
C LEU A 18 -3.30 -0.90 -3.95
N HIS A 19 -3.34 -1.00 -5.28
CA HIS A 19 -2.32 -0.40 -6.13
C HIS A 19 -2.35 1.13 -6.11
N ALA A 20 -3.54 1.73 -6.11
CA ALA A 20 -3.68 3.18 -5.96
C ALA A 20 -3.13 3.67 -4.61
N GLN A 21 -3.39 2.93 -3.53
CA GLN A 21 -2.81 3.21 -2.21
C GLN A 21 -1.28 3.08 -2.22
N ARG A 22 -0.73 2.04 -2.86
CA ARG A 22 0.72 1.87 -3.01
C ARG A 22 1.34 3.09 -3.70
N GLU A 23 0.80 3.49 -4.85
CA GLU A 23 1.32 4.64 -5.61
C GLU A 23 1.28 5.93 -4.80
N ASP A 24 0.21 6.15 -4.03
CA ASP A 24 0.10 7.32 -3.19
C ASP A 24 1.16 7.35 -2.07
N ILE A 25 1.37 6.21 -1.40
CA ILE A 25 2.40 6.05 -0.37
C ILE A 25 3.80 6.27 -0.97
N GLU A 26 4.09 5.73 -2.16
CA GLU A 26 5.36 5.93 -2.86
C GLU A 26 5.61 7.41 -3.19
N ARG A 27 4.58 8.16 -3.62
CA ARG A 27 4.70 9.61 -3.82
C ARG A 27 4.98 10.35 -2.51
N GLN A 28 4.29 9.99 -1.43
CA GLN A 28 4.51 10.60 -0.12
C GLN A 28 5.91 10.31 0.42
N LEU A 29 6.44 9.11 0.21
CA LEU A 29 7.82 8.75 0.56
C LEU A 29 8.82 9.65 -0.17
N ALA A 30 8.65 9.85 -1.47
CA ALA A 30 9.53 10.73 -2.24
C ALA A 30 9.54 12.17 -1.68
N LEU A 31 8.38 12.69 -1.28
CA LEU A 31 8.27 14.02 -0.65
C LEU A 31 8.95 14.06 0.72
N ALA A 32 8.78 13.04 1.56
CA ALA A 32 9.42 12.95 2.86
C ALA A 32 10.95 12.90 2.73
N GLN A 33 11.47 12.13 1.77
CA GLN A 33 12.89 12.04 1.46
C GLN A 33 13.45 13.38 0.96
N GLN A 34 12.73 14.06 0.08
CA GLN A 34 13.12 15.39 -0.39
C GLN A 34 13.19 16.40 0.76
N ARG A 35 12.21 16.39 1.67
CA ARG A 35 12.20 17.26 2.86
C ARG A 35 13.36 16.97 3.80
N GLN A 36 13.72 15.70 4.00
CA GLN A 36 14.88 15.35 4.80
C GLN A 36 16.21 15.82 4.18
N GLN A 37 16.35 15.67 2.86
CA GLN A 37 17.60 15.97 2.17
C GLN A 37 17.83 17.47 1.95
N TYR A 38 16.75 18.23 1.74
CA TYR A 38 16.83 19.64 1.31
C TYR A 38 16.09 20.61 2.24
N GLY A 39 15.52 20.12 3.34
CA GLY A 39 14.89 20.96 4.35
C GLY A 39 15.90 21.90 5.02
N THR A 40 15.39 23.01 5.56
CA THR A 40 16.20 23.99 6.30
C THR A 40 15.80 24.10 7.76
N ASP A 41 14.57 23.71 8.11
CA ASP A 41 14.12 23.60 9.48
C ASP A 41 14.40 22.19 10.04
N ALA A 42 15.13 22.14 11.16
CA ALA A 42 15.54 20.89 11.78
C ALA A 42 14.35 20.09 12.34
N GLY A 43 13.29 20.77 12.77
CA GLY A 43 12.06 20.13 13.24
C GLY A 43 11.31 19.46 12.09
N GLU A 44 11.15 20.15 10.97
CA GLU A 44 10.53 19.60 9.76
C GLU A 44 11.32 18.43 9.18
N ILE A 45 12.66 18.48 9.19
CA ILE A 45 13.52 17.35 8.78
C ILE A 45 13.30 16.15 9.71
N SER A 46 13.27 16.37 11.03
CA SER A 46 13.05 15.29 11.99
C SER A 46 11.66 14.67 11.85
N GLN A 47 10.63 15.50 11.62
CA GLN A 47 9.28 15.04 11.36
C GLN A 47 9.21 14.24 10.05
N ALA A 48 9.84 14.71 8.98
CA ALA A 48 9.90 13.99 7.70
C ALA A 48 10.57 12.61 7.83
N GLY A 49 11.56 12.46 8.71
CA GLY A 49 12.15 11.15 9.06
C GLY A 49 11.22 10.25 9.87
N THR A 50 10.31 10.80 10.65
CA THR A 50 9.27 10.02 11.36
C THR A 50 8.16 9.60 10.39
N ASP A 51 7.76 10.51 9.51
CA ASP A 51 6.76 10.28 8.46
C ASP A 51 7.24 9.18 7.50
N GLU A 52 8.50 9.24 7.05
CA GLU A 52 9.09 8.21 6.19
C GLU A 52 9.01 6.82 6.82
N ARG A 53 9.38 6.67 8.10
CA ARG A 53 9.32 5.37 8.79
C ARG A 53 7.89 4.82 8.85
N THR A 54 6.93 5.69 9.12
CA THR A 54 5.50 5.34 9.15
C THR A 54 5.01 4.90 7.77
N LEU A 55 5.39 5.65 6.73
CA LEU A 55 5.04 5.35 5.34
C LEU A 55 5.64 4.02 4.88
N LEU A 56 6.88 3.71 5.24
CA LEU A 56 7.52 2.43 4.92
C LEU A 56 6.80 1.23 5.55
N LEU A 57 6.40 1.33 6.82
CA LEU A 57 5.60 0.28 7.48
C LEU A 57 4.22 0.10 6.82
N THR A 58 3.62 1.21 6.40
CA THR A 58 2.34 1.18 5.70
C THR A 58 2.48 0.55 4.32
N LEU A 59 3.56 0.88 3.60
CA LEU A 59 3.87 0.31 2.29
C LEU A 59 4.05 -1.20 2.37
N ASP A 60 4.81 -1.71 3.35
CA ASP A 60 5.02 -3.14 3.56
C ASP A 60 3.69 -3.90 3.75
N ARG A 61 2.79 -3.32 4.55
CA ARG A 61 1.45 -3.87 4.75
C ARG A 61 0.64 -3.92 3.45
N VAL A 62 0.64 -2.84 2.67
CA VAL A 62 -0.08 -2.76 1.39
C VAL A 62 0.48 -3.78 0.40
N LEU A 63 1.81 -3.88 0.27
CA LEU A 63 2.46 -4.86 -0.61
C LEU A 63 2.13 -6.30 -0.20
N THR A 64 2.05 -6.58 1.10
CA THR A 64 1.60 -7.88 1.61
C THR A 64 0.16 -8.19 1.21
N MET A 65 -0.74 -7.20 1.29
CA MET A 65 -2.14 -7.35 0.88
C MET A 65 -2.29 -7.54 -0.63
N ILE A 66 -1.54 -6.79 -1.44
CA ILE A 66 -1.47 -6.95 -2.90
C ILE A 66 -1.07 -8.40 -3.22
N ARG A 67 0.01 -8.89 -2.61
CA ARG A 67 0.49 -10.26 -2.84
C ARG A 67 -0.53 -11.32 -2.44
N ALA A 68 -1.25 -11.13 -1.34
CA ALA A 68 -2.33 -12.02 -0.92
C ALA A 68 -3.47 -12.03 -1.95
N ALA A 69 -3.87 -10.87 -2.46
CA ALA A 69 -4.88 -10.73 -3.50
C ALA A 69 -4.43 -11.35 -4.83
N GLU A 70 -3.16 -11.22 -5.21
CA GLU A 70 -2.56 -11.89 -6.38
C GLU A 70 -2.65 -13.40 -6.26
N TYR A 71 -2.29 -13.97 -5.10
CA TYR A 71 -2.39 -15.41 -4.87
C TYR A 71 -3.82 -15.93 -5.03
N GLN A 72 -4.83 -15.18 -4.59
CA GLN A 72 -6.23 -15.55 -4.77
C GLN A 72 -6.69 -15.53 -6.23
N ARG A 73 -6.01 -14.77 -7.10
CA ARG A 73 -6.31 -14.64 -8.53
C ARG A 73 -5.60 -15.68 -9.40
N GLN A 74 -4.59 -16.39 -8.87
CA GLN A 74 -3.88 -17.40 -9.65
C GLN A 74 -4.76 -18.63 -9.92
N PRO A 75 -4.81 -19.12 -11.18
CA PRO A 75 -5.52 -20.36 -11.50
C PRO A 75 -4.87 -21.54 -10.76
N GLY A 76 -5.66 -22.26 -9.97
CA GLY A 76 -5.18 -23.37 -9.13
C GLY A 76 -4.87 -23.00 -7.67
N ALA A 77 -5.13 -21.75 -7.26
CA ALA A 77 -5.07 -21.37 -5.85
C ALA A 77 -6.03 -22.26 -5.03
N ARG A 78 -5.47 -23.04 -4.11
CA ARG A 78 -6.23 -23.97 -3.26
C ARG A 78 -7.02 -23.15 -2.24
N ARG A 79 -8.34 -23.02 -2.45
CA ARG A 79 -9.28 -22.51 -1.44
C ARG A 79 -9.39 -23.55 -0.34
N TRP A 80 -8.71 -23.33 0.77
CA TRP A 80 -8.88 -24.12 1.99
C TRP A 80 -10.14 -23.67 2.73
#